data_AF-A0A3S0ZRX6-F1
#
_entry.id   AF-A0A3S0ZRX6-F1
#
_cell.length_a   1.000
_cell.length_b   1.000
_cell.length_c   1.000
_cell.angle_alpha   90.00
_cell.angle_beta   90.00
_cell.angle_gamma   90.00
#
_symmetry.space_group_name_H-M   'P 1'
#
loop_
_entity.id
_entity.type
_entity.pdbx_description
1 polymer ?
#
loop_
_entity_poly.entity_id
_entity_poly.type
_entity_poly.pdbx_seq_one_letter_code
_entity_poly.pdbx_strand_id
1 'polypeptide(L)'
;MTLVWNPALDQKQAECTCAPCKSFWKRAFLEGGDSITMLSSERAVNSAALGNHEGLLRKGDRVLIDGTTLGVNTTKPFQGVVQYVGLADDHLIAPEMCVGVCLHDNVYSVHNGVYKGKRYFSCPRGHGAMVQYSDVTPLKPIPKTRPVLGNPMFPSFEEVKKRRKEREEKIREAEEKLKKEHELRQRAQMERYARSAPPPRISPRATKASKLRGTGFLDRVFHPVQDEDDIAFKDHLMREKKRQMREVDAASLEEIQFRQMKKAFGGGEKAGRMADTLRRLHKAYEDGRIYALAERD
;
A
#
# COMPACT_ATOMS: atom_id res chain seq x y z
N MET A 1 24.77 -29.66 -16.52
CA MET A 1 23.50 -29.84 -15.79
C MET A 1 23.83 -30.01 -14.31
N THR A 2 23.73 -28.93 -13.54
CA THR A 2 23.88 -28.96 -12.08
C THR A 2 22.58 -29.48 -11.49
N LEU A 3 22.59 -30.70 -10.95
CA LEU A 3 21.45 -31.28 -10.22
C LEU A 3 21.19 -30.41 -8.98
N VAL A 4 20.05 -29.71 -8.95
CA VAL A 4 19.63 -28.92 -7.80
C VAL A 4 19.19 -29.90 -6.71
N TRP A 5 19.97 -29.96 -5.63
CA TRP A 5 19.74 -30.85 -4.50
C TRP A 5 18.56 -30.34 -3.66
N ASN A 6 17.51 -31.14 -3.49
CA ASN A 6 16.31 -30.75 -2.76
C ASN A 6 16.19 -31.54 -1.44
N PRO A 7 16.54 -30.95 -0.28
CA PRO A 7 16.63 -31.65 1.00
C PRO A 7 15.28 -32.16 1.53
N ALA A 8 14.16 -31.63 1.04
CA ALA A 8 12.82 -32.08 1.44
C ALA A 8 12.47 -33.49 0.91
N LEU A 9 13.16 -33.97 -0.13
CA LEU A 9 12.94 -35.28 -0.74
C LEU A 9 13.54 -36.42 0.09
N ASP A 10 14.69 -36.21 0.71
CA ASP A 10 15.36 -37.21 1.55
C ASP A 10 14.58 -37.50 2.83
N GLN A 11 13.94 -36.49 3.41
CA GLN A 11 13.12 -36.66 4.61
C GLN A 11 11.94 -37.61 4.37
N LYS A 12 11.26 -37.52 3.23
CA LYS A 12 10.09 -38.37 2.92
C LYS A 12 10.45 -39.77 2.44
N GLN A 13 11.64 -39.97 1.85
CA GLN A 13 12.13 -41.31 1.55
C GLN A 13 12.46 -42.11 2.82
N ALA A 14 12.79 -41.43 3.93
CA ALA A 14 13.07 -42.05 5.21
C ALA A 14 11.81 -42.52 5.97
N GLU A 15 10.63 -41.94 5.70
CA GLU A 15 9.39 -42.23 6.42
C GLU A 15 8.73 -43.56 6.02
N CYS A 16 9.04 -44.11 4.83
CA CYS A 16 8.49 -45.41 4.42
C CYS A 16 9.44 -46.22 3.52
N THR A 17 9.88 -47.37 4.04
CA THR A 17 10.81 -48.29 3.37
C THR A 17 10.11 -49.39 2.56
N CYS A 18 8.78 -49.34 2.47
CA CYS A 18 7.97 -50.36 1.78
C CYS A 18 8.27 -50.38 0.27
N ALA A 19 8.47 -51.58 -0.32
CA ALA A 19 8.78 -51.72 -1.74
C ALA A 19 7.71 -51.07 -2.67
N PRO A 20 6.39 -51.18 -2.40
CA PRO A 20 5.34 -50.48 -3.16
C PRO A 20 5.46 -48.94 -3.10
N CYS A 21 5.80 -48.43 -1.92
CA CYS A 21 5.96 -47.00 -1.67
C CYS A 21 7.16 -46.48 -2.47
N LYS A 22 8.28 -47.23 -2.40
CA LYS A 22 9.51 -46.89 -3.12
C LYS A 22 9.31 -46.90 -4.63
N SER A 23 8.54 -47.86 -5.18
CA SER A 23 8.23 -47.89 -6.61
C SER A 23 7.24 -46.80 -7.04
N PHE A 24 6.27 -46.44 -6.20
CA PHE A 24 5.38 -45.29 -6.44
C PHE A 24 6.16 -43.97 -6.50
N TRP A 25 6.95 -43.67 -5.47
CA TRP A 25 7.76 -42.43 -5.43
C TRP A 25 8.80 -42.40 -6.55
N LYS A 26 9.40 -43.55 -6.88
CA LYS A 26 10.35 -43.65 -7.99
C LYS A 26 9.71 -43.40 -9.35
N ARG A 27 8.49 -43.90 -9.60
CA ARG A 27 7.72 -43.57 -10.84
C ARG A 27 7.28 -42.11 -10.88
N ALA A 28 6.64 -41.63 -9.83
CA ALA A 28 6.08 -40.28 -9.78
C ALA A 28 7.14 -39.19 -9.99
N PHE A 29 8.38 -39.42 -9.54
CA PHE A 29 9.46 -38.42 -9.61
C PHE A 29 10.48 -38.66 -10.73
N LEU A 30 10.75 -39.90 -11.18
CA LEU A 30 11.62 -40.10 -12.35
C LEU A 30 10.89 -39.85 -13.67
N GLU A 31 9.61 -40.17 -13.75
CA GLU A 31 8.83 -39.98 -14.99
C GLU A 31 8.08 -38.64 -15.01
N GLY A 32 7.86 -38.00 -13.86
CA GLY A 32 7.16 -36.71 -13.72
C GLY A 32 7.96 -35.56 -13.11
N GLY A 33 9.26 -35.77 -12.85
CA GLY A 33 10.10 -34.87 -12.05
C GLY A 33 10.16 -33.41 -12.52
N ASP A 34 10.29 -33.20 -13.84
CA ASP A 34 10.39 -31.86 -14.42
C ASP A 34 9.11 -31.03 -14.21
N SER A 35 7.96 -31.71 -14.08
CA SER A 35 6.66 -31.07 -13.91
C SER A 35 6.37 -30.71 -12.44
N ILE A 36 7.03 -31.36 -11.48
CA ILE A 36 6.81 -31.14 -10.05
C ILE A 36 7.71 -30.03 -9.50
N THR A 37 8.89 -29.83 -10.08
CA THR A 37 9.87 -28.81 -9.65
C THR A 37 9.46 -27.38 -9.99
N MET A 38 8.53 -27.18 -10.92
CA MET A 38 8.04 -25.85 -11.28
C MET A 38 7.04 -25.31 -10.26
N LEU A 39 7.14 -24.01 -9.93
CA LEU A 39 6.14 -23.35 -9.09
C LEU A 39 4.74 -23.54 -9.68
N SER A 40 3.71 -23.62 -8.84
CA SER A 40 2.32 -23.78 -9.31
C SER A 40 1.91 -22.68 -10.30
N SER A 41 2.49 -21.48 -10.16
CA SER A 41 2.36 -20.39 -11.12
C SER A 41 3.00 -20.68 -12.49
N GLU A 42 4.16 -21.34 -12.54
CA GLU A 42 4.87 -21.68 -13.78
C GLU A 42 4.20 -22.84 -14.52
N ARG A 43 3.65 -23.82 -13.77
CA ARG A 43 2.81 -24.88 -14.34
C ARG A 43 1.56 -24.32 -15.02
N ALA A 44 0.95 -23.29 -14.44
CA ALA A 44 -0.23 -22.67 -15.03
C ALA A 44 0.07 -21.94 -16.35
N VAL A 45 1.30 -21.42 -16.55
CA VAL A 45 1.65 -20.67 -17.76
C VAL A 45 1.69 -21.55 -19.01
N ASN A 46 2.16 -22.80 -18.88
CA ASN A 46 2.30 -23.70 -20.03
C ASN A 46 1.07 -24.59 -20.26
N SER A 47 0.35 -24.99 -19.21
CA SER A 47 -0.90 -25.76 -19.33
C SER A 47 -2.09 -24.89 -19.75
N ALA A 48 -2.02 -23.57 -19.51
CA ALA A 48 -3.03 -22.60 -19.93
C ALA A 48 -2.51 -21.67 -21.04
N ALA A 49 -1.47 -22.07 -21.78
CA ALA A 49 -1.18 -21.51 -23.09
C ALA A 49 -2.21 -22.03 -24.12
N LEU A 50 -3.50 -21.81 -23.83
CA LEU A 50 -4.52 -21.74 -24.85
C LEU A 50 -4.09 -20.59 -25.75
N GLY A 51 -3.62 -20.95 -26.95
CA GLY A 51 -2.92 -20.07 -27.86
C GLY A 51 -3.68 -18.77 -28.14
N ASN A 52 -2.96 -17.83 -28.76
CA ASN A 52 -3.50 -16.60 -29.34
C ASN A 52 -4.48 -16.87 -30.50
N HIS A 53 -5.43 -17.79 -30.35
CA HIS A 53 -6.59 -17.87 -31.21
C HIS A 53 -7.58 -16.81 -30.75
N GLU A 54 -7.82 -15.85 -31.63
CA GLU A 54 -8.96 -14.92 -31.55
C GLU A 54 -10.24 -15.77 -31.44
N GLY A 55 -10.76 -15.96 -30.23
CA GLY A 55 -11.98 -16.77 -30.00
C GLY A 55 -12.02 -17.59 -28.71
N LEU A 56 -10.94 -17.66 -27.94
CA LEU A 56 -10.97 -18.31 -26.62
C LEU A 56 -11.62 -17.39 -25.58
N LEU A 57 -12.72 -17.87 -24.99
CA LEU A 57 -13.41 -17.18 -23.89
C LEU A 57 -12.47 -17.03 -22.69
N ARG A 58 -12.37 -15.80 -22.16
CA ARG A 58 -11.57 -15.47 -20.98
C ARG A 58 -12.47 -15.05 -19.83
N LYS A 59 -11.95 -15.22 -18.61
CA LYS A 59 -12.57 -14.64 -17.43
C LYS A 59 -12.70 -13.12 -17.60
N GLY A 60 -13.90 -12.59 -17.38
CA GLY A 60 -14.25 -11.19 -17.57
C GLY A 60 -14.90 -10.88 -18.93
N ASP A 61 -14.89 -11.82 -19.88
CA ASP A 61 -15.55 -11.62 -21.15
C ASP A 61 -17.07 -11.60 -20.99
N ARG A 62 -17.72 -10.77 -21.81
CA ARG A 62 -19.18 -10.69 -21.87
C ARG A 62 -19.68 -11.73 -22.85
N VAL A 63 -20.69 -12.48 -22.45
CA VAL A 63 -21.20 -13.60 -23.22
C VAL A 63 -22.71 -13.62 -23.24
N LEU A 64 -23.26 -14.28 -24.25
CA LEU A 64 -24.66 -14.60 -24.41
C LEU A 64 -24.86 -16.10 -24.21
N ILE A 65 -25.89 -16.46 -23.44
CA ILE A 65 -26.32 -17.84 -23.20
C ILE A 65 -27.78 -17.96 -23.62
N ASP A 66 -28.11 -18.98 -24.39
CA ASP A 66 -29.48 -19.23 -24.83
C ASP A 66 -30.35 -19.76 -23.67
N GLY A 67 -31.58 -19.26 -23.55
CA GLY A 67 -32.48 -19.63 -22.45
C GLY A 67 -32.74 -21.13 -22.35
N THR A 68 -32.76 -21.84 -23.48
CA THR A 68 -32.95 -23.29 -23.56
C THR A 68 -31.88 -24.06 -22.77
N THR A 69 -30.63 -23.60 -22.78
CA THR A 69 -29.51 -24.24 -22.08
C THR A 69 -29.60 -24.09 -20.56
N LEU A 70 -30.29 -23.03 -20.10
CA LEU A 70 -30.56 -22.77 -18.68
C LEU A 70 -31.86 -23.44 -18.20
N GLY A 71 -32.55 -24.21 -19.05
CA GLY A 71 -33.85 -24.81 -18.73
C GLY A 71 -34.99 -23.80 -18.64
N VAL A 72 -34.82 -22.60 -19.22
CA VAL A 72 -35.85 -21.56 -19.24
C VAL A 72 -36.46 -21.47 -20.64
N ASN A 73 -37.78 -21.58 -20.73
CA ASN A 73 -38.54 -21.47 -21.97
C ASN A 73 -38.65 -19.99 -22.39
N THR A 74 -37.53 -19.36 -22.73
CA THR A 74 -37.47 -17.97 -23.20
C THR A 74 -36.62 -17.90 -24.46
N THR A 75 -37.14 -17.22 -25.47
CA THR A 75 -36.46 -17.03 -26.78
C THR A 75 -35.35 -15.98 -26.74
N LYS A 76 -35.29 -15.18 -25.66
CA LYS A 76 -34.30 -14.13 -25.47
C LYS A 76 -33.02 -14.73 -24.83
N PRO A 77 -31.83 -14.48 -25.40
CA PRO A 77 -30.58 -14.89 -24.78
C PRO A 77 -30.28 -14.04 -23.54
N PHE A 78 -29.66 -14.66 -22.54
CA PHE A 78 -29.24 -14.03 -21.30
C PHE A 78 -27.80 -13.54 -21.42
N GLN A 79 -27.57 -12.30 -20.96
CA GLN A 79 -26.23 -11.70 -20.97
C GLN A 79 -25.54 -11.99 -19.65
N GLY A 80 -24.25 -12.32 -19.69
CA GLY A 80 -23.46 -12.56 -18.50
C GLY A 80 -21.98 -12.22 -18.66
N VAL A 81 -21.25 -12.38 -17.57
CA VAL A 81 -19.80 -12.23 -17.52
C VAL A 81 -19.18 -13.57 -17.11
N VAL A 82 -18.18 -14.02 -17.87
CA VAL A 82 -17.47 -15.27 -17.57
C VAL A 82 -16.65 -15.10 -16.28
N GLN A 83 -16.85 -16.00 -15.32
CA GLN A 83 -16.13 -16.05 -14.06
C GLN A 83 -15.17 -17.24 -13.95
N TYR A 84 -15.46 -18.33 -14.66
CA TYR A 84 -14.67 -19.55 -14.68
C TYR A 84 -14.66 -20.15 -16.09
N VAL A 85 -13.50 -20.66 -16.52
CA VAL A 85 -13.34 -21.46 -17.74
C VAL A 85 -12.43 -22.62 -17.36
N GLY A 86 -12.91 -23.84 -17.50
CA GLY A 86 -12.14 -25.01 -17.13
C GLY A 86 -12.97 -26.30 -17.12
N LEU A 87 -12.29 -27.39 -16.79
CA LEU A 87 -12.93 -28.69 -16.62
C LEU A 87 -13.72 -28.69 -15.29
N ALA A 88 -14.94 -29.23 -15.29
CA ALA A 88 -15.79 -29.28 -14.10
C ALA A 88 -15.78 -30.65 -13.40
N ASP A 89 -15.33 -31.70 -14.09
CA ASP A 89 -15.30 -33.07 -13.58
C ASP A 89 -13.92 -33.68 -13.77
N ASP A 90 -13.33 -34.16 -12.67
CA ASP A 90 -12.02 -34.83 -12.70
C ASP A 90 -12.13 -36.34 -12.96
N HIS A 91 -13.34 -36.90 -12.91
CA HIS A 91 -13.58 -38.36 -12.92
C HIS A 91 -13.95 -38.94 -14.29
N LEU A 92 -14.05 -38.11 -15.33
CA LEU A 92 -14.41 -38.55 -16.67
C LEU A 92 -13.15 -38.76 -17.53
N ILE A 93 -13.17 -39.80 -18.36
CA ILE A 93 -12.06 -40.14 -19.29
C ILE A 93 -11.86 -39.04 -20.35
N ALA A 94 -12.93 -38.30 -20.67
CA ALA A 94 -12.89 -37.13 -21.55
C ALA A 94 -13.73 -36.00 -20.91
N PRO A 95 -13.15 -35.18 -20.02
CA PRO A 95 -13.88 -34.12 -19.36
C PRO A 95 -14.17 -32.99 -20.35
N GLU A 96 -15.42 -32.57 -20.40
CA GLU A 96 -15.83 -31.45 -21.25
C GLU A 96 -15.44 -30.11 -20.62
N MET A 97 -15.14 -29.13 -21.47
CA MET A 97 -14.85 -27.77 -21.05
C MET A 97 -16.14 -27.08 -20.62
N CYS A 98 -16.19 -26.61 -19.39
CA CYS A 98 -17.31 -25.88 -18.84
C CYS A 98 -16.95 -24.41 -18.61
N VAL A 99 -17.96 -23.55 -18.72
CA VAL A 99 -17.85 -22.11 -18.51
C VAL A 99 -18.82 -21.73 -17.40
N GLY A 100 -18.27 -21.16 -16.34
CA GLY A 100 -19.04 -20.56 -15.26
C GLY A 100 -19.32 -19.10 -15.58
N VAL A 101 -20.59 -18.74 -15.71
CA VAL A 101 -21.04 -17.39 -16.09
C VAL A 101 -21.90 -16.79 -14.97
N CYS A 102 -21.63 -15.52 -14.67
CA CYS A 102 -22.49 -14.70 -13.81
C CYS A 102 -23.43 -13.88 -14.70
N LEU A 103 -24.71 -14.23 -14.71
CA LEU A 103 -25.75 -13.56 -15.47
C LEU A 103 -26.10 -12.20 -14.85
N HIS A 104 -26.45 -11.22 -15.69
CA HIS A 104 -26.89 -9.90 -15.22
C HIS A 104 -28.31 -9.97 -14.64
N ASP A 105 -29.19 -10.69 -15.33
CA ASP A 105 -30.57 -10.90 -14.89
C ASP A 105 -30.67 -12.13 -13.99
N ASN A 106 -31.60 -12.11 -13.03
CA ASN A 106 -31.89 -13.25 -12.19
C ASN A 106 -32.72 -14.27 -12.99
N VAL A 107 -32.15 -15.43 -13.25
CA VAL A 107 -32.80 -16.52 -14.02
C VAL A 107 -33.37 -17.58 -13.09
N TYR A 108 -33.39 -17.31 -11.77
CA TYR A 108 -33.73 -18.28 -10.73
C TYR A 108 -32.91 -19.58 -10.85
N SER A 109 -31.68 -19.46 -11.40
CA SER A 109 -30.78 -20.60 -11.52
C SER A 109 -30.43 -21.14 -10.14
N VAL A 110 -30.31 -22.46 -10.08
CA VAL A 110 -29.95 -23.20 -8.86
C VAL A 110 -28.51 -22.87 -8.43
N HIS A 111 -27.66 -22.44 -9.35
CA HIS A 111 -26.23 -22.30 -9.10
C HIS A 111 -25.84 -20.91 -8.60
N ASN A 112 -25.04 -20.91 -7.55
CA ASN A 112 -24.42 -19.76 -6.89
C ASN A 112 -22.88 -19.87 -6.96
N GLY A 113 -22.40 -20.38 -8.11
CA GLY A 113 -20.99 -20.68 -8.37
C GLY A 113 -20.47 -21.98 -7.75
N VAL A 114 -21.37 -22.76 -7.13
CA VAL A 114 -21.10 -24.12 -6.66
C VAL A 114 -21.73 -25.11 -7.64
N TYR A 115 -20.91 -26.02 -8.17
CA TYR A 115 -21.32 -27.06 -9.10
C TYR A 115 -20.78 -28.41 -8.60
N LYS A 116 -21.67 -29.40 -8.44
CA LYS A 116 -21.35 -30.75 -7.90
C LYS A 116 -20.57 -30.71 -6.56
N GLY A 117 -20.92 -29.79 -5.67
CA GLY A 117 -20.30 -29.66 -4.34
C GLY A 117 -18.94 -28.95 -4.31
N LYS A 118 -18.35 -28.62 -5.47
CA LYS A 118 -17.12 -27.80 -5.56
C LYS A 118 -17.49 -26.37 -5.96
N ARG A 119 -16.79 -25.38 -5.38
CA ARG A 119 -16.98 -23.96 -5.70
C ARG A 119 -15.98 -23.53 -6.77
N TYR A 120 -16.48 -23.13 -7.94
CA TYR A 120 -15.67 -22.66 -9.07
C TYR A 120 -15.60 -21.13 -9.11
N PHE A 121 -16.70 -20.46 -8.78
CA PHE A 121 -16.78 -19.00 -8.72
C PHE A 121 -17.76 -18.54 -7.64
N SER A 122 -17.87 -17.22 -7.46
CA SER A 122 -18.83 -16.61 -6.53
C SER A 122 -19.75 -15.68 -7.31
N CYS A 123 -21.05 -15.79 -7.07
CA CYS A 123 -22.07 -14.94 -7.68
C CYS A 123 -23.30 -14.83 -6.75
N PRO A 124 -24.16 -13.81 -6.95
CA PRO A 124 -25.44 -13.73 -6.27
C PRO A 124 -26.33 -14.95 -6.56
N ARG A 125 -27.23 -15.27 -5.64
CA ARG A 125 -28.17 -16.40 -5.80
C ARG A 125 -29.10 -16.15 -6.99
N GLY A 126 -29.25 -17.14 -7.87
CA GLY A 126 -30.08 -17.02 -9.08
C GLY A 126 -29.36 -16.47 -10.31
N HIS A 127 -28.10 -16.05 -10.17
CA HIS A 127 -27.30 -15.46 -11.26
C HIS A 127 -26.19 -16.37 -11.78
N GLY A 128 -25.84 -17.45 -11.08
CA GLY A 128 -24.78 -18.35 -11.54
C GLY A 128 -25.31 -19.36 -12.54
N ALA A 129 -24.59 -19.57 -13.63
CA ALA A 129 -24.83 -20.65 -14.57
C ALA A 129 -23.53 -21.39 -14.86
N MET A 130 -23.62 -22.71 -14.96
CA MET A 130 -22.51 -23.57 -15.42
C MET A 130 -22.97 -24.21 -16.72
N VAL A 131 -22.34 -23.85 -17.83
CA VAL A 131 -22.75 -24.27 -19.18
C VAL A 131 -21.56 -24.85 -19.94
N GLN A 132 -21.82 -25.63 -20.98
CA GLN A 132 -20.76 -26.14 -21.86
C GLN A 132 -20.18 -24.99 -22.68
N TYR A 133 -18.90 -25.10 -23.07
CA TYR A 133 -18.24 -24.10 -23.90
C TYR A 133 -18.98 -23.83 -25.23
N SER A 134 -19.58 -24.86 -25.82
CA SER A 134 -20.34 -24.80 -27.09
C SER A 134 -21.59 -23.92 -27.02
N ASP A 135 -22.16 -23.76 -25.83
CA ASP A 135 -23.42 -23.05 -25.59
C ASP A 135 -23.22 -21.56 -25.32
N VAL A 136 -21.97 -21.10 -25.30
CA VAL A 136 -21.60 -19.73 -24.94
C VAL A 136 -21.19 -18.96 -26.18
N THR A 137 -21.98 -17.93 -26.52
CA THR A 137 -21.63 -17.04 -27.62
C THR A 137 -20.90 -15.81 -27.08
N PRO A 138 -19.64 -15.55 -27.49
CA PRO A 138 -18.93 -14.33 -27.09
C PRO A 138 -19.67 -13.10 -27.60
N LEU A 139 -20.03 -12.19 -26.70
CA LEU A 139 -20.53 -10.88 -27.11
C LEU A 139 -19.33 -10.10 -27.63
N LYS A 140 -19.41 -9.61 -28.88
CA LYS A 140 -18.35 -8.80 -29.48
C LYS A 140 -17.88 -7.75 -28.48
N PRO A 141 -16.57 -7.62 -28.24
CA PRO A 141 -16.08 -6.62 -27.32
C PRO A 141 -16.64 -5.27 -27.76
N ILE A 142 -17.11 -4.49 -26.79
CA ILE A 142 -17.50 -3.09 -27.05
C ILE A 142 -16.31 -2.48 -27.80
N PRO A 143 -16.51 -1.94 -29.02
CA PRO A 143 -15.41 -1.36 -29.77
C PRO A 143 -14.73 -0.37 -28.85
N LYS A 144 -13.45 -0.61 -28.55
CA LYS A 144 -12.69 0.28 -27.67
C LYS A 144 -12.86 1.67 -28.25
N THR A 145 -13.48 2.57 -27.48
CA THR A 145 -13.62 3.95 -27.89
C THR A 145 -12.22 4.45 -28.22
N ARG A 146 -12.07 5.08 -29.39
CA ARG A 146 -10.77 5.63 -29.78
C ARG A 146 -10.30 6.52 -28.63
N PRO A 147 -9.03 6.41 -28.19
CA PRO A 147 -8.52 7.28 -27.14
C PRO A 147 -8.81 8.72 -27.57
N VAL A 148 -9.36 9.51 -26.65
CA VAL A 148 -9.63 10.93 -26.89
C VAL A 148 -8.28 11.64 -26.93
N LEU A 149 -7.63 11.63 -28.09
CA LEU A 149 -6.36 12.31 -28.31
C LEU A 149 -6.61 13.81 -28.49
N GLY A 150 -5.75 14.64 -27.91
CA GLY A 150 -5.77 16.09 -28.16
C GLY A 150 -6.81 16.90 -27.38
N ASN A 151 -7.47 16.35 -26.35
CA ASN A 151 -8.32 17.16 -25.48
C ASN A 151 -7.46 17.87 -24.41
N PRO A 152 -7.30 19.20 -24.46
CA PRO A 152 -6.49 19.93 -23.48
C PRO A 152 -7.07 19.90 -22.07
N MET A 153 -8.37 19.63 -21.91
CA MET A 153 -9.00 19.47 -20.60
C MET A 153 -8.70 18.12 -19.94
N PHE A 154 -8.39 17.09 -20.73
CA PHE A 154 -8.08 15.74 -20.25
C PHE A 154 -6.81 15.24 -20.93
N PRO A 155 -5.63 15.79 -20.58
CA PRO A 155 -4.35 15.34 -21.11
C PRO A 155 -4.14 13.85 -20.82
N SER A 156 -3.39 13.18 -21.69
CA SER A 156 -3.09 11.76 -21.50
C SER A 156 -2.38 11.52 -20.16
N PHE A 157 -2.57 10.33 -19.58
CA PHE A 157 -1.93 9.98 -18.30
C PHE A 157 -0.41 10.17 -18.34
N GLU A 158 0.22 9.82 -19.46
CA GLU A 158 1.65 10.00 -19.68
C GLU A 158 2.06 11.49 -19.71
N GLU A 159 1.27 12.36 -20.32
CA GLU A 159 1.50 13.80 -20.29
C GLU A 159 1.37 14.37 -18.87
N VAL A 160 0.35 13.94 -18.11
CA VAL A 160 0.16 14.37 -16.72
C VAL A 160 1.34 13.92 -15.86
N LYS A 161 1.79 12.67 -16.03
CA LYS A 161 2.93 12.09 -15.34
C LYS A 161 4.23 12.86 -15.66
N LYS A 162 4.46 13.19 -16.93
CA LYS A 162 5.60 14.01 -17.37
C LYS A 162 5.56 15.40 -16.73
N ARG A 163 4.42 16.09 -16.77
CA ARG A 163 4.26 17.42 -16.16
C ARG A 163 4.49 17.41 -14.64
N ARG A 164 4.06 16.35 -13.93
CA ARG A 164 4.33 16.20 -12.49
C ARG A 164 5.82 16.07 -12.20
N LYS A 165 6.51 15.21 -12.95
CA LYS A 165 7.96 15.03 -12.83
C LYS A 165 8.73 16.33 -13.10
N GLU A 166 8.36 17.05 -14.16
CA GLU A 166 8.97 18.36 -14.47
C GLU A 166 8.71 19.40 -13.37
N ARG A 167 7.52 19.40 -12.76
CA ARG A 167 7.20 20.27 -11.63
C ARG A 167 8.04 19.92 -10.40
N GLU A 168 8.18 18.64 -10.07
CA GLU A 168 8.99 18.16 -8.94
C GLU A 168 10.46 18.54 -9.12
N GLU A 169 11.00 18.38 -10.33
CA GLU A 169 12.37 18.78 -10.66
C GLU A 169 12.57 20.30 -10.51
N LYS A 170 11.64 21.12 -11.01
CA LYS A 170 11.67 22.58 -10.81
C LYS A 170 11.60 22.98 -9.34
N ILE A 171 10.80 22.28 -8.53
CA ILE A 171 10.72 22.53 -7.08
C ILE A 171 12.05 22.22 -6.42
N ARG A 172 12.64 21.05 -6.71
CA ARG A 172 13.93 20.63 -6.17
C ARG A 172 15.05 21.61 -6.53
N GLU A 173 15.12 22.05 -7.79
CA GLU A 173 16.10 23.06 -8.22
C GLU A 173 15.94 24.40 -7.49
N ALA A 174 14.68 24.83 -7.26
CA ALA A 174 14.41 26.05 -6.52
C ALA A 174 14.83 25.92 -5.04
N GLU A 175 14.56 24.78 -4.41
CA GLU A 175 14.98 24.48 -3.03
C GLU A 175 16.51 24.46 -2.89
N GLU A 176 17.23 23.85 -3.84
CA GLU A 176 18.69 23.84 -3.83
C GLU A 176 19.28 25.25 -3.99
N LYS A 177 18.70 26.09 -4.85
CA LYS A 177 19.12 27.49 -5.00
C LYS A 177 18.93 28.27 -3.70
N LEU A 178 17.76 28.14 -3.08
CA LEU A 178 17.44 28.81 -1.82
C LEU A 178 18.37 28.34 -0.68
N LYS A 179 18.70 27.05 -0.64
CA LYS A 179 19.68 26.50 0.31
C LYS A 179 21.07 27.09 0.11
N LYS A 180 21.58 27.15 -1.12
CA LYS A 180 22.89 27.75 -1.44
C LYS A 180 22.95 29.24 -1.07
N GLU A 181 21.89 29.98 -1.36
CA GLU A 181 21.78 31.39 -0.98
C GLU A 181 21.83 31.57 0.55
N HIS A 182 21.10 30.74 1.28
CA HIS A 182 21.10 30.77 2.75
C HIS A 182 22.47 30.41 3.34
N GLU A 183 23.16 29.40 2.80
CA GLU A 183 24.52 29.03 3.21
C GLU A 183 25.53 30.16 2.95
N LEU A 184 25.46 30.83 1.79
CA LEU A 184 26.28 32.00 1.48
C LEU A 184 26.01 33.15 2.46
N ARG A 185 24.74 33.40 2.80
CA ARG A 185 24.35 34.43 3.76
C ARG A 185 24.88 34.13 5.16
N GLN A 186 24.77 32.87 5.62
CA GLN A 186 25.33 32.46 6.90
C GLN A 186 26.85 32.59 6.92
N ARG A 187 27.54 32.16 5.85
CA ARG A 187 28.99 32.28 5.73
C ARG A 187 29.45 33.74 5.78
N ALA A 188 28.78 34.63 5.05
CA ALA A 188 29.06 36.07 5.09
C ALA A 188 28.81 36.67 6.49
N GLN A 189 27.78 36.21 7.20
CA GLN A 189 27.51 36.63 8.58
C GLN A 189 28.63 36.18 9.53
N MET A 190 29.07 34.92 9.44
CA MET A 190 30.18 34.39 10.23
C MET A 190 31.49 35.12 9.94
N GLU A 191 31.77 35.45 8.67
CA GLU A 191 32.96 36.22 8.29
C GLU A 191 32.94 37.63 8.87
N ARG A 192 31.78 38.31 8.83
CA ARG A 192 31.62 39.62 9.48
C ARG A 192 31.89 39.54 10.97
N TYR A 193 31.36 38.51 11.64
CA TYR A 193 31.58 38.30 13.07
C TYR A 193 33.05 38.00 13.38
N ALA A 194 33.72 37.17 12.58
CA ALA A 194 35.14 36.86 12.75
C ALA A 194 36.03 38.11 12.58
N ARG A 195 35.68 39.03 11.68
CA ARG A 195 36.40 40.29 11.48
C ARG A 195 36.17 41.30 12.62
N SER A 196 35.00 41.29 13.27
CA SER A 196 34.66 42.23 14.33
C SER A 196 34.89 41.70 15.75
N ALA A 197 35.11 40.39 15.91
CA ALA A 197 35.39 39.80 17.22
C ALA A 197 36.72 40.36 17.76
N PRO A 198 36.72 41.04 18.92
CA PRO A 198 37.97 41.43 19.56
C PRO A 198 38.78 40.16 19.85
N PRO A 199 40.12 40.19 19.72
CA PRO A 199 40.95 39.03 20.02
C PRO A 199 40.60 38.55 21.43
N PRO A 200 40.50 37.22 21.65
CA PRO A 200 40.16 36.69 22.97
C PRO A 200 41.11 37.33 23.97
N ARG A 201 40.56 38.10 24.92
CA ARG A 201 41.35 38.67 26.00
C ARG A 201 41.97 37.47 26.70
N ILE A 202 43.28 37.29 26.52
CA ILE A 202 44.07 36.32 27.26
C ILE A 202 43.94 36.79 28.71
N SER A 203 42.99 36.20 29.44
CA SER A 203 42.88 36.49 30.86
C SER A 203 44.21 36.07 31.47
N PRO A 204 44.85 36.96 32.25
CA PRO A 204 46.12 36.63 32.87
C PRO A 204 45.92 35.33 33.66
N ARG A 205 46.67 34.32 33.24
CA ARG A 205 46.72 32.96 33.77
C ARG A 205 46.46 33.00 35.27
N ALA A 206 45.28 32.54 35.70
CA ALA A 206 44.89 32.53 37.09
C ALA A 206 46.01 31.87 37.90
N THR A 207 46.76 32.70 38.62
CA THR A 207 47.80 32.22 39.51
C THR A 207 47.11 31.39 40.59
N LYS A 208 47.74 30.29 41.01
CA LYS A 208 47.22 29.28 41.95
C LYS A 208 46.78 29.84 43.33
N ALA A 209 46.84 31.14 43.55
CA ALA A 209 46.54 31.80 44.82
C ALA A 209 45.04 32.03 45.08
N SER A 210 44.13 31.91 44.09
CA SER A 210 42.69 32.12 44.32
C SER A 210 41.97 30.91 44.94
N LYS A 211 42.67 29.81 45.22
CA LYS A 211 42.09 28.57 45.79
C LYS A 211 42.00 28.53 47.33
N LEU A 212 42.40 29.59 48.04
CA LEU A 212 42.54 29.54 49.51
C LEU A 212 41.57 30.43 50.32
N ARG A 213 40.51 30.98 49.71
CA ARG A 213 39.44 31.65 50.49
C ARG A 213 38.10 31.03 50.18
N GLY A 214 37.67 30.13 51.06
CA GLY A 214 36.35 29.53 50.99
C GLY A 214 36.13 28.38 51.97
N THR A 215 36.73 28.44 53.16
CA THR A 215 36.42 27.52 54.26
C THR A 215 35.67 28.28 55.35
N GLY A 216 34.44 27.85 55.61
CA GLY A 216 33.74 28.11 56.87
C GLY A 216 32.71 29.24 56.80
N PHE A 217 31.47 28.90 56.43
CA PHE A 217 30.32 29.57 57.05
C PHE A 217 29.13 28.62 57.11
N LEU A 218 28.74 28.39 58.36
CA LEU A 218 27.67 27.59 58.95
C LEU A 218 26.37 27.45 58.14
N ASP A 219 25.81 26.25 58.29
CA ASP A 219 24.39 25.87 58.26
C ASP A 219 23.42 27.06 58.43
N ARG A 220 23.09 27.69 57.31
CA ARG A 220 21.83 28.40 57.15
C ARG A 220 21.01 27.59 56.17
N VAL A 221 19.82 27.20 56.60
CA VAL A 221 18.73 26.77 55.73
C VAL A 221 18.68 27.76 54.57
N PHE A 222 19.16 27.33 53.41
CA PHE A 222 19.09 28.06 52.16
C PHE A 222 17.61 28.09 51.80
N HIS A 223 16.91 29.16 52.18
CA HIS A 223 15.84 29.63 51.32
C HIS A 223 16.54 30.00 50.01
N PRO A 224 16.20 29.37 48.87
CA PRO A 224 16.75 29.78 47.59
C PRO A 224 16.29 31.22 47.40
N VAL A 225 17.17 32.17 47.71
CA VAL A 225 17.08 33.51 47.17
C VAL A 225 17.13 33.27 45.68
N GLN A 226 15.98 33.44 45.02
CA GLN A 226 15.91 33.45 43.58
C GLN A 226 16.75 34.64 43.13
N ASP A 227 18.04 34.42 42.92
CA ASP A 227 18.88 35.36 42.21
C ASP A 227 18.28 35.42 40.80
N GLU A 228 17.58 36.51 40.48
CA GLU A 228 17.00 36.73 39.15
C GLU A 228 18.08 36.73 38.04
N ASP A 229 19.35 36.77 38.43
CA ASP A 229 20.52 36.69 37.56
C ASP A 229 21.21 35.33 37.53
N ASP A 230 20.68 34.30 38.18
CA ASP A 230 21.19 32.93 38.03
C ASP A 230 20.98 32.44 36.58
N ILE A 231 22.09 32.22 35.89
CA ILE A 231 22.15 31.79 34.50
C ILE A 231 21.41 30.45 34.34
N ALA A 232 21.43 29.57 35.35
CA ALA A 232 20.72 28.30 35.31
C ALA A 232 19.20 28.48 35.32
N PHE A 233 18.70 29.45 36.10
CA PHE A 233 17.28 29.78 36.17
C PHE A 233 16.80 30.47 34.88
N LYS A 234 17.61 31.37 34.31
CA LYS A 234 17.36 31.98 32.99
C LYS A 234 17.36 30.94 31.87
N ASP A 235 18.25 29.95 31.86
CA ASP A 235 18.22 28.86 30.85
C ASP A 235 16.98 27.98 31.00
N HIS A 236 16.55 27.69 32.23
CA HIS A 236 15.31 26.96 32.50
C HIS A 236 14.08 27.71 31.96
N LEU A 237 13.94 29.00 32.28
CA LEU A 237 12.85 29.85 31.77
C LEU A 237 12.88 29.98 30.24
N MET A 238 14.07 30.09 29.64
CA MET A 238 14.21 30.12 28.18
C MET A 238 13.82 28.79 27.53
N ARG A 239 14.13 27.64 28.16
CA ARG A 239 13.68 26.32 27.69
C ARG A 239 12.17 26.16 27.80
N GLU A 240 11.56 26.57 28.89
CA GLU A 240 10.10 26.56 29.03
C GLU A 240 9.43 27.46 28.00
N LYS A 241 9.92 28.70 27.83
CA LYS A 241 9.41 29.62 26.83
C LYS A 241 9.53 29.06 25.42
N LYS A 242 10.65 28.39 25.10
CA LYS A 242 10.87 27.74 23.79
C LYS A 242 9.96 26.52 23.61
N ARG A 243 9.63 25.79 24.68
CA ARG A 243 8.67 24.69 24.65
C ARG A 243 7.25 25.21 24.41
N GLN A 244 6.83 26.24 25.13
CA GLN A 244 5.55 26.92 24.92
C GLN A 244 5.44 27.51 23.51
N MET A 245 6.51 28.11 22.98
CA MET A 245 6.51 28.65 21.62
C MET A 245 6.36 27.54 20.56
N ARG A 246 7.02 26.38 20.77
CA ARG A 246 6.84 25.19 19.91
C ARG A 246 5.43 24.61 20.00
N GLU A 247 4.81 24.62 21.18
CA GLU A 247 3.44 24.16 21.38
C GLU A 247 2.43 25.11 20.71
N VAL A 248 2.67 26.43 20.76
CA VAL A 248 1.88 27.43 20.02
C VAL A 248 2.08 27.28 18.51
N ASP A 249 3.32 27.05 18.04
CA ASP A 249 3.61 26.83 16.62
C ASP A 249 2.98 25.52 16.11
N ALA A 250 2.97 24.46 16.92
CA ALA A 250 2.31 23.19 16.61
C ALA A 250 0.79 23.33 16.56
N ALA A 251 0.19 24.06 17.51
CA ALA A 251 -1.22 24.44 17.45
C ALA A 251 -1.52 25.28 16.18
N SER A 252 -0.57 26.12 15.76
CA SER A 252 -0.70 26.89 14.51
C SER A 252 -0.69 26.00 13.27
N LEU A 253 0.10 24.91 13.26
CA LEU A 253 0.16 23.99 12.12
C LEU A 253 -1.15 23.23 11.94
N GLU A 254 -1.76 22.76 13.03
CA GLU A 254 -3.08 22.13 12.99
C GLU A 254 -4.15 23.13 12.52
N GLU A 255 -4.08 24.37 12.98
CA GLU A 255 -5.01 25.42 12.57
C GLU A 255 -4.82 25.82 11.09
N ILE A 256 -3.58 25.82 10.59
CA ILE A 256 -3.25 26.06 9.18
C ILE A 256 -3.79 24.92 8.31
N GLN A 257 -3.59 23.66 8.69
CA GLN A 257 -4.16 22.51 7.97
C GLN A 257 -5.68 22.59 7.93
N PHE A 258 -6.30 22.99 9.04
CA PHE A 258 -7.74 23.16 9.12
C PHE A 258 -8.26 24.29 8.23
N ARG A 259 -7.57 25.43 8.17
CA ARG A 259 -7.89 26.51 7.23
C ARG A 259 -7.74 26.06 5.78
N GLN A 260 -6.74 25.24 5.46
CA GLN A 260 -6.57 24.67 4.12
C GLN A 260 -7.71 23.70 3.76
N MET A 261 -8.13 22.82 4.68
CA MET A 261 -9.26 21.93 4.45
C MET A 261 -10.58 22.70 4.28
N LYS A 262 -10.83 23.73 5.11
CA LYS A 262 -11.99 24.61 4.94
C LYS A 262 -12.02 25.29 3.56
N LYS A 263 -10.86 25.71 3.05
CA LYS A 263 -10.74 26.27 1.69
C LYS A 263 -11.04 25.22 0.61
N ALA A 264 -10.58 23.98 0.79
CA ALA A 264 -10.78 22.90 -0.19
C ALA A 264 -12.25 22.45 -0.30
N PHE A 265 -13.01 22.46 0.80
CA PHE A 265 -14.39 21.96 0.85
C PHE A 265 -15.47 23.05 0.73
N GLY A 266 -15.07 24.31 0.53
CA GLY A 266 -15.98 25.46 0.33
C GLY A 266 -16.47 26.10 1.64
N GLY A 267 -16.84 27.39 1.60
CA GLY A 267 -17.14 28.20 2.78
C GLY A 267 -18.50 28.00 3.45
N GLY A 268 -19.12 26.82 3.34
CA GLY A 268 -20.47 26.56 3.88
C GLY A 268 -20.49 25.75 5.17
N GLU A 269 -21.65 25.70 5.85
CA GLU A 269 -21.87 24.85 7.04
C GLU A 269 -21.48 23.38 6.83
N LYS A 270 -21.63 22.89 5.59
CA LYS A 270 -21.24 21.52 5.20
C LYS A 270 -19.74 21.27 5.35
N ALA A 271 -18.89 22.26 5.07
CA ALA A 271 -17.45 22.12 5.26
C ALA A 271 -17.06 22.15 6.73
N GLY A 272 -17.79 22.89 7.57
CA GLY A 272 -17.65 22.84 9.03
C GLY A 272 -17.90 21.43 9.56
N ARG A 273 -19.06 20.85 9.22
CA ARG A 273 -19.43 19.49 9.65
C ARG A 273 -18.41 18.45 9.18
N MET A 274 -17.90 18.58 7.95
CA MET A 274 -16.92 17.64 7.40
C MET A 274 -15.55 17.78 8.07
N ALA A 275 -15.11 19.00 8.37
CA ALA A 275 -13.85 19.23 9.07
C ALA A 275 -13.91 18.73 10.53
N ASP A 276 -15.06 18.86 11.19
CA ASP A 276 -15.27 18.28 12.53
C ASP A 276 -15.33 16.75 12.50
N THR A 277 -15.92 16.17 11.45
CA THR A 277 -15.92 14.71 11.24
C THR A 277 -14.49 14.18 11.08
N LEU A 278 -13.67 14.85 10.26
CA LEU A 278 -12.26 14.48 10.08
C LEU A 278 -11.45 14.62 11.38
N ARG A 279 -11.73 15.63 12.21
CA ARG A 279 -11.10 15.76 13.54
C ARG A 279 -11.42 14.57 14.44
N ARG A 280 -12.68 14.12 14.48
CA ARG A 280 -13.08 12.95 15.28
C ARG A 280 -12.39 11.67 14.79
N LEU A 281 -12.31 11.47 13.48
CA LEU A 281 -11.63 10.32 12.89
C LEU A 281 -10.14 10.31 13.19
N HIS A 282 -9.46 11.46 13.05
CA HIS A 282 -8.04 11.57 13.35
C HIS A 282 -7.74 11.30 14.84
N LYS A 283 -8.57 11.84 15.75
CA LYS A 283 -8.44 11.57 17.18
C LYS A 283 -8.62 10.07 17.49
N ALA A 284 -9.66 9.45 16.95
CA ALA A 284 -9.90 8.02 17.13
C ALA A 284 -8.75 7.14 16.59
N TYR A 285 -8.12 7.56 15.49
CA TYR A 285 -6.95 6.88 14.94
C TYR A 285 -5.74 6.95 15.87
N GLU A 286 -5.41 8.13 16.41
CA GLU A 286 -4.30 8.28 17.36
C GLU A 286 -4.57 7.53 18.68
N ASP A 287 -5.80 7.60 19.20
CA ASP A 287 -6.20 6.82 20.38
C ASP A 287 -6.04 5.31 20.14
N GLY A 288 -6.47 4.82 18.98
CA GLY A 288 -6.27 3.42 18.58
C GLY A 288 -4.81 3.04 18.38
N ARG A 289 -3.98 3.97 17.89
CA ARG A 289 -2.53 3.76 17.75
C ARG A 289 -1.84 3.63 19.10
N ILE A 290 -2.22 4.47 20.07
CA ILE A 290 -1.71 4.41 21.44
C ILE A 290 -2.10 3.07 22.08
N TYR A 291 -3.36 2.65 21.94
CA TYR A 291 -3.84 1.38 22.46
C TYR A 291 -3.07 0.19 21.88
N ALA A 292 -2.88 0.17 20.55
CA ALA A 292 -2.14 -0.90 19.87
C ALA A 292 -0.64 -0.95 20.24
N LEU A 293 -0.05 0.17 20.66
CA LEU A 293 1.31 0.22 21.19
C LEU A 293 1.36 -0.30 22.63
N ALA A 294 0.41 0.10 23.47
CA ALA A 294 0.32 -0.36 24.85
C ALA A 294 0.04 -1.87 24.98
N GLU A 295 -0.60 -2.49 23.99
CA GLU A 295 -0.86 -3.94 23.96
C GLU A 295 0.37 -4.77 23.51
N ARG A 296 1.40 -4.12 22.96
CA ARG A 296 2.65 -4.77 22.52
C ARG A 296 3.74 -4.84 23.59
N ASP A 297 3.65 -3.99 24.62
CA ASP A 297 4.58 -3.92 25.75
C ASP A 297 4.06 -4.77 26.93
#